data_AF-A0A3M0Z2T3-F1
#
_entry.id   AF-A0A3M0Z2T3-F1
#
_cell.length_a   1.000
_cell.length_b   1.000
_cell.length_c   1.000
_cell.angle_alpha   90.00
_cell.angle_beta   90.00
_cell.angle_gamma   90.00
#
_symmetry.space_group_name_H-M   'P 1'
#
loop_
_entity.id
_entity.type
_entity.pdbx_description
1 polymer ?
#
loop_
_entity_poly.entity_id
_entity_poly.type
_entity_poly.pdbx_seq_one_letter_code
_entity_poly.pdbx_strand_id
1 'polypeptide(L)'
;MAQVQSPESEMTSTVTGTVYLCTRCSSCCKWSGVVRLTDPEITAISRFLQIDEDEFIQKYTDLLPNRSGLTLIELENGHCIFIDAGSGNCRIYPVRPMQCRRFPNGWNFPGFDKTCRSIAVHYRLTHPCQHESPYPPEFFADQPEGD
;
A
#
# COMPACT_ATOMS: atom_id res chain seq x y z
N MET A 1 -54.55 -0.32 -29.73
CA MET A 1 -54.26 0.61 -28.61
C MET A 1 -53.34 -0.09 -27.64
N ALA A 2 -52.40 0.67 -27.08
CA ALA A 2 -51.43 0.32 -26.03
C ALA A 2 -50.29 -0.66 -26.41
N GLN A 3 -49.22 -0.04 -26.90
CA GLN A 3 -47.84 -0.48 -26.80
C GLN A 3 -47.37 -0.54 -25.33
N VAL A 4 -46.47 -1.51 -25.03
CA VAL A 4 -45.18 -1.33 -24.30
C VAL A 4 -45.28 -1.03 -22.78
N GLN A 5 -44.50 -1.55 -21.83
CA GLN A 5 -43.05 -1.83 -21.76
C GLN A 5 -42.78 -2.84 -20.62
N SER A 6 -41.86 -3.78 -20.83
CA SER A 6 -41.16 -4.51 -19.76
C SER A 6 -40.13 -3.58 -19.09
N PRO A 7 -39.94 -3.59 -17.76
CA PRO A 7 -38.79 -2.93 -17.17
C PRO A 7 -37.58 -3.86 -17.27
N GLU A 8 -36.73 -3.62 -18.26
CA GLU A 8 -35.37 -4.15 -18.30
C GLU A 8 -34.58 -3.48 -17.17
N SER A 9 -34.34 -4.21 -16.09
CA SER A 9 -33.61 -3.73 -14.92
C SER A 9 -32.14 -3.49 -15.26
N GLU A 10 -31.77 -2.23 -15.45
CA GLU A 10 -30.39 -1.76 -15.59
C GLU A 10 -29.55 -2.20 -14.37
N MET A 11 -28.67 -3.17 -14.58
CA MET A 11 -27.78 -3.69 -13.53
C MET A 11 -26.56 -2.77 -13.38
N THR A 12 -26.77 -1.58 -12.79
CA THR A 12 -25.69 -0.65 -12.43
C THR A 12 -25.03 -1.15 -11.15
N SER A 13 -23.83 -1.74 -11.24
CA SER A 13 -23.06 -2.12 -10.06
C SER A 13 -22.43 -0.88 -9.42
N THR A 14 -22.95 -0.51 -8.24
CA THR A 14 -22.35 0.53 -7.40
C THR A 14 -21.31 -0.13 -6.48
N VAL A 15 -20.07 0.33 -6.53
CA VAL A 15 -19.03 -0.04 -5.56
C VAL A 15 -18.82 1.13 -4.59
N THR A 16 -19.07 0.89 -3.31
CA THR A 16 -18.74 1.84 -2.23
C THR A 16 -17.49 1.37 -1.49
N GLY A 17 -16.58 2.29 -1.18
CA GLY A 17 -15.40 1.96 -0.40
C GLY A 17 -14.89 3.14 0.43
N THR A 18 -13.93 2.86 1.28
CA THR A 18 -13.23 3.85 2.10
C THR A 18 -11.74 3.76 1.83
N VAL A 19 -11.10 4.89 1.58
CA VAL A 19 -9.64 5.03 1.55
C VAL A 19 -9.21 6.01 2.61
N TYR A 20 -7.99 5.86 3.10
CA TYR A 20 -7.42 6.69 4.15
C TYR A 20 -6.30 7.55 3.58
N LEU A 21 -6.46 8.87 3.63
CA LEU A 21 -5.46 9.83 3.19
C LEU A 21 -4.43 10.02 4.32
N CYS A 22 -3.16 9.68 4.03
CA CYS A 22 -2.07 9.86 4.97
C CYS A 22 -1.74 11.35 5.17
N THR A 23 -1.84 11.83 6.41
CA THR A 23 -1.52 13.23 6.79
C THR A 23 -0.07 13.41 7.24
N ARG A 24 0.80 12.41 7.03
CA ARG A 24 2.20 12.38 7.49
C ARG A 24 2.35 12.69 8.99
N CYS A 25 1.43 12.16 9.79
CA CYS A 25 1.41 12.37 11.24
C CYS A 25 2.54 11.69 12.03
N SER A 26 3.27 10.77 11.38
CA SER A 26 4.32 9.92 11.95
C SER A 26 3.89 9.02 13.11
N SER A 27 2.59 8.96 13.40
CA SER A 27 2.05 8.05 14.40
C SER A 27 2.40 6.60 14.10
N CYS A 28 2.50 6.21 12.83
CA CYS A 28 2.83 4.83 12.44
C CYS A 28 4.25 4.37 12.86
N CYS A 29 5.15 5.29 13.22
CA CYS A 29 6.51 4.96 13.68
C CYS A 29 6.66 5.04 15.22
N LYS A 30 5.59 5.36 15.96
CA LYS A 30 5.62 5.69 17.40
C LYS A 30 4.98 4.62 18.30
N TRP A 31 4.75 3.43 17.77
CA TRP A 31 4.18 2.32 18.51
C TRP A 31 4.96 1.05 18.14
N SER A 32 5.01 0.12 19.08
CA SER A 32 5.72 -1.14 18.91
C SER A 32 4.99 -2.02 17.90
N GLY A 33 5.71 -2.45 16.87
CA GLY A 33 5.19 -3.24 15.77
C GLY A 33 6.30 -3.87 14.95
N VAL A 34 6.04 -5.09 14.50
CA VAL A 34 6.96 -5.83 13.64
C VAL A 34 6.91 -5.28 12.22
N VAL A 35 8.06 -4.84 11.70
CA VAL A 35 8.23 -4.41 10.29
C VAL A 35 9.11 -5.44 9.60
N ARG A 36 8.48 -6.42 8.95
CA ARG A 36 9.20 -7.48 8.23
C ARG A 36 9.93 -6.87 7.04
N LEU A 37 11.21 -7.23 6.93
CA LEU A 37 12.06 -6.86 5.80
C LEU A 37 12.23 -8.02 4.83
N THR A 38 12.44 -7.66 3.57
CA THR A 38 12.89 -8.54 2.49
C THR A 38 14.31 -8.16 2.07
N ASP A 39 15.05 -9.09 1.47
CA ASP A 39 16.45 -8.83 1.05
C ASP A 39 16.58 -7.61 0.13
N PRO A 40 15.69 -7.37 -0.87
CA PRO A 40 15.76 -6.16 -1.68
C PRO A 40 15.57 -4.87 -0.88
N GLU A 41 14.77 -4.90 0.20
CA GLU A 41 14.59 -3.74 1.08
C GLU A 41 15.83 -3.51 1.94
N ILE A 42 16.47 -4.57 2.43
CA ILE A 42 17.74 -4.50 3.15
C ILE A 42 18.80 -3.83 2.28
N THR A 43 18.99 -4.32 1.05
CA THR A 43 19.91 -3.74 0.06
C THR A 43 19.58 -2.27 -0.25
N ALA A 44 18.30 -1.93 -0.40
CA ALA A 44 17.90 -0.55 -0.70
C ALA A 44 18.17 0.41 0.46
N ILE A 45 17.93 -0.02 1.70
CA ILE A 45 18.10 0.80 2.89
C ILE A 45 19.60 0.94 3.23
N SER A 46 20.38 -0.14 3.16
CA SER A 46 21.83 -0.11 3.42
C SER A 46 22.54 0.85 2.46
N ARG A 47 22.24 0.78 1.17
CA ARG A 47 22.76 1.71 0.14
C ARG A 47 22.37 3.17 0.40
N PHE A 48 21.14 3.41 0.84
CA PHE A 48 20.69 4.76 1.18
C PHE A 48 21.42 5.32 2.40
N LEU A 49 21.73 4.47 3.38
CA LEU A 49 22.49 4.82 4.58
C LEU A 49 24.00 4.85 4.35
N GLN A 50 24.48 4.39 3.19
CA GLN A 50 25.89 4.28 2.82
C GLN A 50 26.69 3.37 3.77
N ILE A 51 26.09 2.24 4.15
CA ILE A 51 26.70 1.19 4.96
C ILE A 51 26.54 -0.16 4.27
N ASP A 52 27.36 -1.13 4.66
CA ASP A 52 27.23 -2.51 4.18
C ASP A 52 25.95 -3.19 4.68
N GLU A 53 25.47 -4.19 3.95
CA GLU A 53 24.27 -4.96 4.31
C GLU A 53 24.45 -5.69 5.65
N ASP A 54 25.62 -6.30 5.87
CA ASP A 54 25.93 -6.99 7.13
C ASP A 54 25.91 -6.03 8.33
N GLU A 55 26.45 -4.83 8.14
CA GLU A 55 26.41 -3.78 9.17
C GLU A 55 24.97 -3.32 9.43
N PHE A 56 24.17 -3.16 8.37
CA PHE A 56 22.76 -2.81 8.50
C PHE A 56 21.98 -3.86 9.29
N ILE A 57 22.15 -5.14 8.94
CA ILE A 57 21.48 -6.26 9.60
C ILE A 57 21.82 -6.28 11.09
N GLN A 58 23.10 -6.15 11.43
CA GLN A 58 23.55 -6.19 12.83
C GLN A 58 23.08 -4.97 13.65
N LYS A 59 23.02 -3.78 13.05
CA LYS A 59 22.72 -2.53 13.78
C LYS A 59 21.24 -2.17 13.84
N TYR A 60 20.46 -2.55 12.82
CA TYR A 60 19.10 -2.03 12.64
C TYR A 60 18.02 -3.10 12.55
N THR A 61 18.39 -4.38 12.60
CA THR A 61 17.43 -5.49 12.49
C THR A 61 17.52 -6.48 13.64
N ASP A 62 16.43 -7.19 13.88
CA ASP A 62 16.33 -8.32 14.79
C ASP A 62 15.58 -9.47 14.12
N LEU A 63 15.69 -10.67 14.67
CA LEU A 63 14.97 -11.85 14.21
C LEU A 63 13.48 -11.70 14.50
N LEU A 64 12.66 -12.07 13.52
CA LEU A 64 11.23 -12.26 13.78
C LEU A 64 11.02 -13.33 14.87
N PRO A 65 9.93 -13.25 15.67
CA PRO A 65 9.63 -14.24 16.70
C PRO A 65 9.55 -15.68 16.18
N ASN A 66 9.11 -15.85 14.92
CA ASN A 66 9.04 -17.15 14.24
C ASN A 66 10.33 -17.53 13.50
N ARG A 67 11.40 -16.73 13.64
CA ARG A 67 12.71 -16.89 12.98
C ARG A 67 12.65 -17.03 11.45
N SER A 68 11.57 -16.56 10.82
CA SER A 68 11.35 -16.67 9.37
C SER A 68 11.91 -15.49 8.55
N GLY A 69 12.67 -14.60 9.17
CA GLY A 69 13.21 -13.40 8.55
C GLY A 69 13.59 -12.33 9.59
N LEU A 70 13.83 -11.13 9.09
CA LEU A 70 14.26 -9.98 9.88
C LEU A 70 13.15 -8.94 10.04
N THR A 71 13.18 -8.24 11.16
CA THR A 71 12.37 -7.05 11.44
C THR A 71 13.26 -5.87 11.79
N LEU A 72 12.79 -4.65 11.56
CA LEU A 72 13.44 -3.46 12.12
C LEU A 72 13.38 -3.49 13.65
N ILE A 73 14.45 -3.00 14.28
CA ILE A 73 14.48 -2.79 15.74
C ILE A 73 13.71 -1.53 16.14
N GLU A 74 13.35 -1.51 17.41
CA GLU A 74 12.69 -0.40 18.08
C GLU A 74 13.61 0.22 19.13
N LEU A 75 13.39 1.49 19.41
CA LEU A 75 13.95 2.20 20.55
C LEU A 75 13.25 1.75 21.84
N GLU A 76 13.84 2.04 23.00
CA GLU A 76 13.29 1.66 24.32
C GLU A 76 11.85 2.17 24.57
N ASN A 77 11.45 3.25 23.89
CA ASN A 77 10.10 3.81 23.96
C ASN A 77 9.11 3.16 22.96
N GLY A 78 9.50 2.08 22.27
CA GLY A 78 8.69 1.38 21.26
C GLY A 78 8.56 2.15 19.95
N HIS A 79 9.39 3.17 19.71
CA HIS A 79 9.42 3.85 18.41
C HIS A 79 10.35 3.12 17.44
N CYS A 80 10.07 3.20 16.14
CA CYS A 80 10.98 2.70 15.11
C CYS A 80 12.34 3.42 15.18
N ILE A 81 13.43 2.66 15.05
CA ILE A 81 14.83 3.18 15.06
C ILE A 81 15.10 4.30 14.04
N PHE A 82 14.32 4.34 12.94
CA PHE A 82 14.46 5.35 11.89
C PHE A 82 13.59 6.59 12.08
N ILE A 83 12.86 6.72 13.20
CA ILE A 83 12.20 7.98 13.52
C ILE A 83 13.24 9.01 13.97
N ASP A 84 13.20 10.19 13.38
CA ASP A 84 13.99 11.33 13.84
C ASP A 84 13.32 11.97 15.07
N ALA A 85 14.02 12.01 16.19
CA ALA A 85 13.44 12.50 17.45
C ALA A 85 13.11 14.01 17.43
N GLY A 86 13.85 14.80 16.64
CA GLY A 86 13.64 16.25 16.56
C GLY A 86 12.49 16.64 15.63
N SER A 87 12.51 16.15 14.40
CA SER A 87 11.52 16.49 13.36
C SER A 87 10.31 15.56 13.35
N GLY A 88 10.40 14.40 13.98
CA GLY A 88 9.36 13.36 13.91
C GLY A 88 9.25 12.69 12.54
N ASN A 89 10.17 12.94 11.60
CA ASN A 89 10.15 12.35 10.27
C ASN A 89 10.89 11.01 10.21
N CYS A 90 10.55 10.18 9.23
CA CYS A 90 11.31 8.96 8.97
C CYS A 90 12.61 9.29 8.23
N ARG A 91 13.76 8.91 8.79
CA ARG A 91 15.08 9.15 8.20
C ARG A 91 15.28 8.44 6.86
N ILE A 92 14.61 7.31 6.66
CA ILE A 92 14.68 6.49 5.44
C ILE A 92 13.43 6.63 4.57
N TYR A 93 12.70 7.75 4.66
CA TYR A 93 11.42 7.95 3.96
C TYR A 93 11.40 7.54 2.47
N PRO A 94 12.44 7.84 1.66
CA PRO A 94 12.48 7.46 0.24
C PRO A 94 12.54 5.94 0.01
N VAL A 95 13.23 5.22 0.89
CA VAL A 95 13.50 3.77 0.79
C VAL A 95 12.73 2.96 1.83
N ARG A 96 11.58 3.48 2.30
CA ARG A 96 10.76 2.77 3.29
C ARG A 96 10.38 1.37 2.82
N PRO A 97 10.34 0.37 3.73
CA PRO A 97 9.80 -0.94 3.43
C PRO A 97 8.37 -0.89 2.90
N MET A 98 7.99 -1.87 2.11
CA MET A 98 6.67 -2.02 1.49
C MET A 98 5.56 -2.02 2.52
N GLN A 99 5.76 -2.66 3.68
CA GLN A 99 4.79 -2.63 4.79
C GLN A 99 4.51 -1.18 5.24
N CYS A 100 5.56 -0.37 5.43
CA CYS A 100 5.43 1.04 5.80
C CYS A 100 4.85 1.91 4.67
N ARG A 101 5.13 1.58 3.40
CA ARG A 101 4.58 2.30 2.23
C ARG A 101 3.09 2.04 2.03
N ARG A 102 2.64 0.81 2.29
CA ARG A 102 1.25 0.40 2.10
C ARG A 102 0.33 0.90 3.23
N PHE A 103 0.86 1.28 4.38
CA PHE A 103 0.07 1.85 5.46
C PHE A 103 -0.52 3.22 5.09
N PRO A 104 -1.80 3.51 5.36
CA PRO A 104 -2.82 2.68 6.04
C PRO A 104 -3.73 1.80 5.13
N ASN A 105 -3.63 1.92 3.80
CA ASN A 105 -4.62 1.34 2.88
C ASN A 105 -4.35 -0.11 2.48
N GLY A 106 -3.09 -0.45 2.19
CA GLY A 106 -2.67 -1.79 1.74
C GLY A 106 -2.11 -2.67 2.85
N TRP A 107 -1.88 -2.10 4.04
CA TRP A 107 -1.55 -2.82 5.27
C TRP A 107 -1.93 -1.94 6.47
N ASN A 108 -2.54 -2.51 7.48
CA ASN A 108 -2.82 -1.84 8.74
C ASN A 108 -2.93 -2.87 9.88
N PHE A 109 -3.13 -2.38 11.09
CA PHE A 109 -3.36 -3.18 12.27
C PHE A 109 -4.69 -2.79 12.92
N PRO A 110 -5.36 -3.70 13.65
CA PRO A 110 -6.62 -3.38 14.32
C PRO A 110 -6.49 -2.17 15.26
N GLY A 111 -7.38 -1.18 15.10
CA GLY A 111 -7.38 0.04 15.92
C GLY A 111 -6.40 1.13 15.47
N PHE A 112 -5.75 0.99 14.30
CA PHE A 112 -4.84 2.02 13.79
C PHE A 112 -5.50 3.39 13.62
N ASP A 113 -6.81 3.42 13.37
CA ASP A 113 -7.64 4.62 13.20
C ASP A 113 -7.66 5.50 14.46
N LYS A 114 -7.43 4.92 15.63
CA LYS A 114 -7.36 5.66 16.90
C LYS A 114 -6.02 6.36 17.11
N THR A 115 -4.97 5.90 16.43
CA THR A 115 -3.59 6.38 16.61
C THR A 115 -3.11 7.19 15.40
N CYS A 116 -3.49 6.78 14.20
CA CYS A 116 -3.15 7.43 12.94
C CYS A 116 -4.11 8.58 12.67
N ARG A 117 -3.58 9.77 12.40
CA ARG A 117 -4.38 10.95 11.98
C ARG A 117 -4.76 10.92 10.51
N SER A 118 -4.91 9.75 9.89
CA SER A 118 -5.33 9.64 8.49
C SER A 118 -6.79 10.05 8.33
N ILE A 119 -7.13 10.72 7.23
CA ILE A 119 -8.49 11.15 6.95
C ILE A 119 -9.20 10.06 6.16
N ALA A 120 -10.30 9.53 6.68
CA ALA A 120 -11.15 8.60 5.95
C ALA A 120 -11.91 9.35 4.84
N VAL A 121 -11.78 8.86 3.61
CA VAL A 121 -12.45 9.36 2.42
C VAL A 121 -13.34 8.25 1.89
N HIS A 122 -14.65 8.50 1.91
CA HIS A 122 -15.64 7.57 1.37
C HIS A 122 -15.86 7.88 -0.11
N TYR A 123 -15.85 6.84 -0.94
CA TYR A 123 -16.07 6.96 -2.37
C TYR A 123 -17.19 6.02 -2.82
N ARG A 124 -17.86 6.44 -3.89
CA ARG A 124 -18.86 5.66 -4.60
C ARG A 124 -18.51 5.68 -6.08
N LEU A 125 -18.09 4.54 -6.61
CA LEU A 125 -17.88 4.36 -8.04
C LEU A 125 -19.14 3.69 -8.60
N THR A 126 -19.82 4.40 -9.48
CA THR A 126 -20.83 3.81 -10.35
C THR A 126 -20.09 3.37 -11.61
N HIS A 127 -19.97 2.06 -11.82
CA HIS A 127 -19.55 1.57 -13.12
C HIS A 127 -20.78 1.64 -14.03
N PRO A 128 -20.81 2.53 -15.04
CA PRO A 128 -21.76 2.33 -16.11
C PRO A 128 -21.43 0.97 -16.73
N CYS A 129 -22.42 0.09 -16.80
CA CYS A 129 -22.29 -1.17 -17.54
C CYS A 129 -22.19 -0.81 -19.02
N GLN A 130 -21.00 -0.37 -19.47
CA GLN A 130 -20.72 -0.15 -20.88
C GLN A 130 -20.13 -1.46 -21.39
N HIS A 131 -21.03 -2.32 -21.84
CA HIS A 131 -20.70 -3.56 -22.54
C HIS A 131 -20.20 -3.27 -23.97
N GLU A 132 -19.45 -2.18 -24.16
CA GLU A 132 -18.83 -1.81 -25.43
C GLU A 132 -17.33 -1.66 -25.18
N SER A 133 -16.59 -2.63 -25.72
CA SER A 133 -15.14 -2.63 -25.78
C SER A 133 -14.67 -1.29 -26.37
N PRO A 134 -13.71 -0.58 -25.74
CA PRO A 134 -13.10 0.62 -26.32
C PRO A 134 -12.22 0.33 -27.54
N TYR A 135 -12.05 -0.94 -27.92
CA TYR A 135 -11.34 -1.32 -29.14
C TYR A 135 -12.33 -1.37 -30.32
N PRO A 136 -12.17 -0.51 -31.33
CA PRO A 136 -13.00 -0.56 -32.51
C PRO A 136 -12.74 -1.89 -33.27
N PRO A 137 -13.77 -2.47 -33.92
CA PRO A 137 -13.69 -3.78 -34.57
C PRO A 137 -12.71 -3.84 -35.76
N GLU A 138 -12.13 -2.71 -36.17
CA GLU A 138 -11.24 -2.58 -37.32
C GLU A 138 -9.79 -3.04 -37.08
N PHE A 139 -9.45 -3.54 -35.89
CA PHE A 139 -8.14 -4.16 -35.64
C PHE A 139 -8.05 -5.64 -36.09
N PHE A 140 -9.09 -6.18 -36.72
CA PHE A 140 -9.14 -7.54 -37.28
C PHE A 140 -9.32 -7.57 -38.81
N ALA A 141 -8.81 -6.56 -39.53
CA ALA A 141 -8.67 -6.64 -40.99
C ALA A 141 -7.18 -6.76 -41.35
N ASP A 142 -6.88 -7.70 -42.25
CA ASP A 142 -5.56 -8.09 -42.78
C ASP A 142 -4.72 -9.06 -41.94
N GLN A 143 -5.27 -10.25 -41.68
CA GLN A 143 -4.45 -11.46 -41.81
C GLN A 143 -4.56 -11.96 -43.27
N PRO A 144 -3.48 -11.93 -44.07
CA PRO A 144 -3.48 -12.64 -45.35
C PRO A 144 -3.56 -14.15 -45.09
N GLU A 145 -4.57 -14.80 -45.67
CA GLU A 145 -4.63 -16.25 -45.83
C GLU A 145 -3.72 -16.68 -47.00
N GLY A 146 -2.82 -17.65 -46.77
CA GLY A 146 -2.02 -18.36 -47.80
C GLY A 146 -0.84 -17.56 -48.37
N ASP A 147 0.36 -18.12 -48.58
CA ASP A 147 0.83 -19.47 -48.95
C ASP A 147 2.15 -19.79 -48.22
#